data_AF-A0A2N0NFC7-F1
#
_entry.id   AF-A0A2N0NFC7-F1
#
_cell.length_a   1.000
_cell.length_b   1.000
_cell.length_c   1.000
_cell.angle_alpha   90.00
_cell.angle_beta   90.00
_cell.angle_gamma   90.00
#
_symmetry.space_group_name_H-M   'P 1'
#
loop_
_entity.id
_entity.type
_entity.pdbx_description
1 polymer ?
#
loop_
_entity_poly.entity_id
_entity_poly.type
_entity_poly.pdbx_seq_one_letter_code
_entity_poly.pdbx_strand_id
1 'polypeptide(L)'
;MTDHDRPELKLTEQEKQDLESALQTYTYSCGSPIFPDDHSLAQKVFVRVQISCDSPIELLYYTSKKAGNIPICYWCGANNDFVTVPQNLQENFKLVYPLCSSCNENGKTFYKRLENKVNSRKKQKVNHVD
;
A
#
# COMPACT_ATOMS: atom_id res chain seq x y z
N MET A 1 18.80 10.82 -31.41
CA MET A 1 17.53 10.49 -30.73
C MET A 1 16.98 11.80 -30.19
N THR A 2 16.03 12.38 -30.89
CA THR A 2 15.44 13.71 -30.62
C THR A 2 14.33 13.60 -29.57
N ASP A 3 14.15 14.64 -28.76
CA ASP A 3 13.17 14.75 -27.65
C ASP A 3 11.69 14.59 -28.09
N HIS A 4 11.42 14.48 -29.39
CA HIS A 4 10.07 14.29 -29.97
C HIS A 4 9.53 12.86 -29.92
N ASP A 5 10.35 11.87 -29.58
CA ASP A 5 9.90 10.47 -29.40
C ASP A 5 9.69 10.09 -27.93
N ARG A 6 9.68 11.06 -27.01
CA ARG A 6 9.34 10.77 -25.61
C ARG A 6 7.82 10.65 -25.52
N PRO A 7 7.26 9.47 -25.21
CA PRO A 7 5.82 9.33 -25.06
C PRO A 7 5.34 10.35 -24.03
N GLU A 8 4.26 11.07 -24.31
CA GLU A 8 3.59 11.85 -23.27
C GLU A 8 3.18 10.90 -22.14
N LEU A 9 3.99 10.86 -21.08
CA LEU A 9 3.79 10.01 -19.90
C LEU A 9 2.60 10.45 -19.05
N LYS A 10 1.99 11.59 -19.39
CA LYS A 10 0.88 12.19 -18.65
C LYS A 10 -0.41 11.88 -19.38
N LEU A 11 -1.39 11.36 -18.64
CA LEU A 11 -2.74 11.16 -19.17
C LEU A 11 -3.38 12.52 -19.48
N THR A 12 -4.03 12.60 -20.65
CA THR A 12 -4.96 13.68 -20.99
C THR A 12 -6.18 13.66 -20.06
N GLU A 13 -6.97 14.74 -20.03
CA GLU A 13 -8.20 14.74 -19.22
C GLU A 13 -9.20 13.67 -19.66
N GLN A 14 -9.31 13.41 -20.97
CA GLN A 14 -10.15 12.33 -21.48
C GLN A 14 -9.64 10.96 -21.00
N GLU A 15 -8.33 10.71 -21.09
CA GLU A 15 -7.74 9.44 -20.64
C GLU A 15 -7.89 9.22 -19.13
N LYS A 16 -7.91 10.29 -18.32
CA LYS A 16 -8.23 10.18 -16.89
C LYS A 16 -9.68 9.78 -16.66
N GLN A 17 -10.62 10.36 -17.42
CA GLN A 17 -12.03 9.99 -17.34
C GLN A 17 -12.24 8.53 -17.78
N ASP A 18 -11.55 8.10 -18.85
CA ASP A 18 -11.58 6.73 -19.33
C ASP A 18 -11.01 5.75 -18.28
N LEU A 19 -9.91 6.14 -17.61
CA LEU A 19 -9.33 5.36 -16.50
C LEU A 19 -10.31 5.26 -15.32
N GLU A 20 -10.94 6.35 -14.91
CA GLU A 20 -11.94 6.35 -13.84
C GLU A 20 -13.15 5.49 -14.19
N SER A 21 -13.63 5.56 -15.43
CA SER A 21 -14.72 4.73 -15.93
C SER A 21 -14.34 3.24 -15.90
N ALA A 22 -13.13 2.89 -16.34
CA ALA A 22 -12.64 1.51 -16.32
C ALA A 22 -12.50 0.97 -14.89
N LEU A 23 -12.00 1.77 -13.95
CA LEU A 23 -11.89 1.42 -12.53
C LEU A 23 -13.25 1.16 -11.87
N GLN A 24 -14.32 1.76 -12.37
CA GLN A 24 -15.69 1.55 -11.89
C GLN A 24 -16.41 0.40 -12.61
N THR A 25 -16.04 0.12 -13.86
CA THR A 25 -16.72 -0.86 -14.72
C THR A 25 -16.16 -2.27 -14.53
N TYR A 26 -14.84 -2.41 -14.41
CA TYR A 26 -14.19 -3.71 -14.34
C TYR A 26 -13.98 -4.17 -12.91
N THR A 27 -14.16 -5.48 -12.68
CA THR A 27 -13.74 -6.11 -11.42
C THR A 27 -12.27 -6.49 -11.55
N TYR A 28 -11.41 -5.76 -10.86
CA TYR A 28 -9.98 -6.05 -10.79
C TYR A 28 -9.66 -6.96 -9.61
N SER A 29 -8.76 -7.91 -9.82
CA SER A 29 -8.15 -8.72 -8.77
C SER A 29 -6.63 -8.56 -8.77
N CYS A 30 -6.00 -8.82 -7.63
CA CYS A 30 -4.55 -8.81 -7.48
C CYS A 30 -3.84 -9.62 -8.58
N GLY A 31 -2.75 -9.08 -9.10
CA GLY A 31 -1.91 -9.76 -10.08
C GLY A 31 -2.48 -9.87 -11.49
N SER A 32 -3.66 -9.31 -11.74
CA SER A 32 -4.25 -9.22 -13.08
C SER A 32 -3.93 -7.86 -13.72
N PRO A 33 -3.97 -7.73 -15.06
CA PRO A 33 -3.97 -6.41 -15.68
C PRO A 33 -5.30 -5.68 -15.41
N ILE A 34 -5.26 -4.35 -15.41
CA ILE A 34 -6.47 -3.50 -15.28
C ILE A 34 -7.22 -3.35 -16.61
N PHE A 35 -6.52 -3.54 -17.72
CA PHE A 35 -7.06 -3.44 -19.07
C PHE A 35 -6.76 -4.72 -19.87
N PRO A 36 -7.61 -5.09 -20.85
CA PRO A 36 -7.20 -6.02 -21.89
C PRO A 36 -6.07 -5.41 -22.74
N ASP A 37 -5.29 -6.26 -23.41
CA ASP A 37 -4.08 -5.85 -24.15
C ASP A 37 -4.36 -4.86 -25.30
N ASP A 38 -5.58 -4.86 -25.83
CA ASP A 38 -6.04 -4.01 -26.93
C ASP A 38 -6.63 -2.66 -26.48
N HIS A 39 -6.70 -2.41 -25.17
CA HIS A 39 -7.22 -1.14 -24.66
C HIS A 39 -6.24 0.02 -24.90
N SER A 40 -6.75 1.18 -25.30
CA SER A 40 -5.94 2.38 -25.59
C SER A 40 -5.03 2.80 -24.42
N LEU A 41 -5.49 2.62 -23.18
CA LEU A 41 -4.73 2.93 -21.97
C LEU A 41 -3.71 1.87 -21.56
N ALA A 42 -3.72 0.66 -22.14
CA ALA A 42 -2.82 -0.43 -21.74
C ALA A 42 -1.34 -0.09 -21.95
N GLN A 43 -1.02 0.83 -22.88
CA GLN A 43 0.33 1.31 -23.16
C GLN A 43 0.76 2.51 -22.31
N LYS A 44 -0.15 3.09 -21.51
CA LYS A 44 0.10 4.28 -20.69
C LYS A 44 -0.06 4.02 -19.18
N VAL A 45 -0.95 3.11 -18.81
CA VAL A 45 -1.25 2.77 -17.42
C VAL A 45 -0.75 1.37 -17.14
N PHE A 46 0.18 1.28 -16.20
CA PHE A 46 0.81 0.02 -15.83
C PHE A 46 0.41 -0.38 -14.42
N VAL A 47 0.09 -1.65 -14.25
CA VAL A 47 -0.12 -2.28 -12.95
C VAL A 47 0.97 -3.30 -12.70
N ARG A 48 1.37 -3.45 -11.44
CA ARG A 48 2.28 -4.54 -11.05
C ARG A 48 1.48 -5.83 -10.99
N VAL A 49 1.71 -6.71 -11.95
CA VAL A 49 1.05 -8.04 -12.01
C VAL A 49 1.73 -9.09 -11.11
N GLN A 50 2.93 -8.81 -10.59
CA GLN A 50 3.63 -9.67 -9.63
C GLN A 50 3.25 -9.34 -8.17
N ILE A 51 1.96 -9.11 -7.92
CA ILE A 51 1.40 -8.93 -6.57
C ILE A 51 0.31 -9.96 -6.35
N SER A 52 0.23 -10.51 -5.15
CA SER A 52 -0.85 -11.40 -4.74
C SER A 52 -1.83 -10.67 -3.83
N CYS A 53 -3.01 -11.24 -3.59
CA CYS A 53 -4.00 -10.67 -2.69
C CYS A 53 -3.54 -10.74 -1.22
N ASP A 54 -2.51 -11.56 -0.96
CA ASP A 54 -1.83 -11.64 0.32
C ASP A 54 -0.68 -10.64 0.48
N SER A 55 -0.26 -10.01 -0.62
CA SER A 55 0.78 -8.99 -0.61
C SER A 55 0.22 -7.71 0.02
N PRO A 56 0.99 -7.02 0.87
CA PRO A 56 0.54 -5.75 1.41
C PRO A 56 0.47 -4.67 0.34
N ILE A 57 -0.33 -3.65 0.60
CA ILE A 57 -0.34 -2.41 -0.19
C ILE A 57 1.08 -1.84 -0.25
N GLU A 58 1.48 -1.41 -1.45
CA GLU A 58 2.82 -0.89 -1.67
C GLU A 58 3.10 0.31 -0.76
N LEU A 59 4.29 0.29 -0.15
CA LEU A 59 4.74 1.34 0.76
C LEU A 59 4.64 2.75 0.16
N LEU A 60 4.82 2.87 -1.16
CA LEU A 60 4.73 4.14 -1.88
C LEU A 60 3.39 4.83 -1.71
N TYR A 61 2.30 4.07 -1.57
CA TYR A 61 0.98 4.62 -1.26
C TYR A 61 1.04 5.47 0.01
N TYR A 62 1.59 4.91 1.09
CA TYR A 62 1.64 5.55 2.40
C TYR A 62 2.66 6.68 2.52
N THR A 63 3.70 6.68 1.68
CA THR A 63 4.68 7.78 1.64
C THR A 63 4.25 8.92 0.72
N SER A 64 3.25 8.69 -0.14
CA SER A 64 2.76 9.69 -1.08
C SER A 64 1.95 10.76 -0.35
N LYS A 65 2.24 12.03 -0.62
CA LYS A 65 1.43 13.16 -0.12
C LYS A 65 0.24 13.37 -1.06
N LYS A 66 -0.74 12.46 -1.05
CA LYS A 66 -1.99 12.67 -1.80
C LYS A 66 -2.96 13.53 -0.99
N ALA A 67 -3.70 14.42 -1.66
CA ALA A 67 -4.78 15.16 -1.03
C ALA A 67 -5.80 14.17 -0.43
N GLY A 68 -6.10 14.32 0.85
CA GLY A 68 -7.07 13.50 1.57
C GLY A 68 -6.49 12.51 2.58
N ASN A 69 -5.24 12.03 2.43
CA ASN A 69 -4.55 11.09 3.34
C ASN A 69 -5.50 10.11 4.06
N ILE A 70 -6.41 9.50 3.30
CA ILE A 70 -7.41 8.60 3.88
C ILE A 70 -6.64 7.39 4.40
N PRO A 71 -6.69 7.09 5.71
CA PRO A 71 -6.05 5.89 6.20
C PRO A 71 -6.74 4.70 5.55
N ILE A 72 -5.94 3.79 4.99
CA ILE A 72 -6.42 2.50 4.50
C ILE A 72 -5.62 1.37 5.14
N CYS A 73 -6.25 0.22 5.30
CA CYS A 73 -5.64 -0.97 5.85
C CYS A 73 -4.43 -1.39 5.00
N TYR A 74 -3.32 -1.68 5.66
CA TYR A 74 -2.06 -2.09 5.06
C TYR A 74 -2.15 -3.33 4.17
N TRP A 75 -3.13 -4.20 4.44
CA TRP A 75 -3.29 -5.47 3.76
C TRP A 75 -4.31 -5.44 2.63
N CYS A 76 -5.48 -4.85 2.87
CA CYS A 76 -6.60 -4.93 1.91
C CYS A 76 -7.06 -3.57 1.35
N GLY A 77 -6.54 -2.45 1.86
CA GLY A 77 -6.97 -1.13 1.42
C GLY A 77 -8.35 -0.67 1.91
N ALA A 78 -9.03 -1.43 2.78
CA ALA A 78 -10.26 -0.96 3.43
C ALA A 78 -9.99 0.33 4.22
N ASN A 79 -10.90 1.30 4.13
CA ASN A 79 -10.76 2.63 4.73
C ASN A 79 -11.57 2.81 6.03
N ASN A 80 -12.05 1.71 6.60
CA ASN A 80 -12.92 1.68 7.76
C ASN A 80 -12.58 0.51 8.70
N ASP A 81 -13.29 0.44 9.83
CA ASP A 81 -13.21 -0.67 10.80
C ASP A 81 -11.77 -1.00 11.25
N PHE A 82 -11.04 0.03 11.65
CA PHE A 82 -9.66 -0.11 12.09
C PHE A 82 -9.56 -0.66 13.52
N VAL A 83 -8.68 -1.64 13.70
CA VAL A 83 -8.28 -2.13 15.01
C VAL A 83 -7.47 -1.05 15.72
N THR A 84 -7.77 -0.82 16.99
CA THR A 84 -6.99 0.08 17.84
C THR A 84 -5.55 -0.41 17.95
N VAL A 85 -4.59 0.45 17.65
CA VAL A 85 -3.16 0.12 17.74
C VAL A 85 -2.77 -0.09 19.21
N PRO A 86 -2.23 -1.27 19.59
CA PRO A 86 -1.73 -1.50 20.93
C PRO A 86 -0.67 -0.47 21.37
N GLN A 87 -0.76 0.00 22.62
CA GLN A 87 0.12 1.04 23.16
C GLN A 87 1.61 0.70 23.01
N ASN A 88 2.00 -0.56 23.22
CA ASN A 88 3.38 -0.99 23.08
C ASN A 88 3.91 -0.80 21.64
N LEU A 89 3.06 -0.89 20.62
CA LEU A 89 3.49 -0.64 19.24
C LEU A 89 3.68 0.85 18.99
N GLN A 90 2.81 1.69 19.53
CA GLN A 90 2.93 3.16 19.41
C GLN A 90 4.21 3.67 20.09
N GLU A 91 4.57 3.11 21.24
CA GLU A 91 5.76 3.50 21.98
C GLU A 91 7.07 3.01 21.35
N ASN A 92 7.04 1.81 20.74
CA ASN A 92 8.25 1.17 20.23
C ASN A 92 8.51 1.43 18.75
N PHE A 93 7.55 1.92 17.97
CA PHE A 93 7.71 2.11 16.53
C PHE A 93 7.24 3.50 16.09
N LYS A 94 8.04 4.18 15.26
CA LYS A 94 7.63 5.49 14.70
C LYS A 94 6.53 5.36 13.66
N LEU A 95 6.44 4.21 13.00
CA LEU A 95 5.44 3.93 11.98
C LEU A 95 4.73 2.63 12.30
N VAL A 96 3.43 2.71 12.53
CA VAL A 96 2.51 1.58 12.61
C VAL A 96 1.42 1.83 11.57
N TYR A 97 1.26 0.92 10.62
CA TYR A 97 0.30 1.08 9.54
C TYR A 97 -1.10 0.57 9.95
N PRO A 98 -2.19 1.17 9.46
CA PRO A 98 -3.54 0.77 9.84
C PRO A 98 -3.85 -0.71 9.52
N LEU A 99 -4.60 -1.37 10.39
CA LEU A 99 -5.09 -2.74 10.24
C LEU A 99 -6.61 -2.73 10.47
N CYS A 100 -7.40 -3.28 9.55
CA CYS A 100 -8.84 -3.45 9.76
C CYS A 100 -9.15 -4.75 10.50
N SER A 101 -10.32 -4.83 11.15
CA SER A 101 -10.75 -5.99 11.92
C SER A 101 -10.79 -7.27 11.08
N SER A 102 -11.32 -7.19 9.86
CA SER A 102 -11.36 -8.34 8.94
C SER A 102 -9.96 -8.93 8.64
N CYS A 103 -8.95 -8.10 8.40
CA CYS A 103 -7.59 -8.60 8.19
C CYS A 103 -6.98 -9.16 9.49
N ASN A 104 -7.28 -8.55 10.63
CA ASN A 104 -6.82 -9.03 11.93
C ASN A 104 -7.40 -10.41 12.29
N GLU A 105 -8.70 -10.61 12.05
CA GLU A 105 -9.38 -11.89 12.23
C GLU A 105 -8.84 -12.98 11.31
N ASN A 106 -8.43 -12.62 10.09
CA ASN A 106 -7.74 -13.51 9.16
C ASN A 106 -6.24 -13.70 9.46
N GLY A 107 -5.79 -13.32 10.66
CA GLY A 107 -4.43 -13.57 11.15
C GLY A 107 -3.35 -12.60 10.65
N LYS A 108 -3.72 -11.53 9.92
CA LYS A 108 -2.76 -10.46 9.60
C LYS A 108 -2.48 -9.62 10.86
N THR A 109 -1.28 -9.05 10.93
CA THR A 109 -0.87 -8.22 12.09
C THR A 109 -0.47 -6.82 11.65
N PHE A 110 -0.31 -5.91 12.61
CA PHE A 110 0.18 -4.56 12.34
C PHE A 110 1.57 -4.61 11.70
N TYR A 111 1.67 -4.04 10.50
CA TYR A 111 2.97 -3.77 9.91
C TYR A 111 3.59 -2.55 10.56
N LYS A 112 4.88 -2.63 10.88
CA LYS A 112 5.60 -1.64 11.69
C LYS A 112 6.98 -1.37 11.12
N ARG A 113 7.42 -0.11 11.18
CA ARG A 113 8.76 0.31 10.76
C ARG A 113 9.33 1.31 11.75
N LEU A 114 10.65 1.49 11.66
CA LEU A 114 11.42 2.45 12.45
C LEU A 114 11.28 2.20 13.96
N GLU A 115 11.85 1.09 14.42
CA GLU A 115 11.89 0.76 15.85
C GLU A 115 12.69 1.79 16.66
N ASN A 116 12.15 2.18 17.80
CA ASN A 116 12.77 3.09 18.74
C ASN A 116 13.87 2.35 19.51
N LYS A 117 15.13 2.62 19.19
CA LYS A 117 16.32 1.97 19.78
C LYS A 117 16.56 2.24 21.27
N VAL A 118 15.61 2.83 22.00
CA VAL A 118 15.76 3.16 23.43
C VAL A 118 15.58 1.91 24.31
N ASN A 119 14.74 0.95 23.89
CA ASN A 119 14.43 -0.26 24.66
C ASN A 119 15.29 -1.48 24.34
N SER A 120 16.04 -1.49 23.24
CA SER A 120 16.89 -2.62 22.85
C SER A 120 18.10 -2.83 23.78
N ARG A 121 18.52 -1.80 24.53
CA ARG A 121 19.61 -1.92 25.53
C ARG A 121 19.19 -2.67 26.81
N LYS A 122 17.89 -2.77 27.14
CA LYS A 122 17.44 -3.50 28.33
C LYS A 122 17.37 -5.01 28.13
N LYS A 123 17.14 -5.49 26.90
CA LYS A 123 17.05 -6.94 26.62
C LYS A 123 18.40 -7.69 26.67
N GLN A 124 19.54 -7.00 26.48
CA GLN A 124 20.85 -7.63 26.58
C GLN A 124 21.36 -7.82 28.02
N LYS A 125 20.69 -7.26 29.04
CA LYS A 125 21.14 -7.34 30.44
C LYS A 125 20.55 -8.50 31.25
N VAL A 126 19.72 -9.37 30.66
CA VAL A 126 19.04 -10.46 31.39
C VAL A 126 19.60 -11.85 31.06
N ASN A 127 20.54 -11.98 30.11
CA ASN A 127 21.15 -13.28 29.76
C ASN A 127 22.61 -13.41 30.22
N HIS A 128 22.95 -12.89 31.40
CA HIS A 128 24.17 -13.29 32.09
C HIS A 128 23.98 -13.21 33.60
N VAL A 129 23.39 -14.27 34.17
CA VAL A 129 23.59 -14.66 35.56
C VAL A 129 23.66 -16.19 35.56
N ASP A 130 24.86 -16.65 35.90
CA ASP A 130 25.37 -17.98 36.27
C ASP A 130 25.32 -19.14 35.25
#